data_AF-D5CPD4-F1
#
_entry.id   AF-D5CPD4-F1
#
_cell.length_a   1.000
_cell.length_b   1.000
_cell.length_c   1.000
_cell.angle_alpha   90.00
_cell.angle_beta   90.00
_cell.angle_gamma   90.00
#
_symmetry.space_group_name_H-M   'P 1'
#
loop_
_entity.id
_entity.type
_entity.pdbx_description
1 polymer ?
#
loop_
_entity_poly.entity_id
_entity_poly.type
_entity_poly.pdbx_seq_one_letter_code
_entity_poly.pdbx_strand_id
1 'polypeptide(L)'
;MALEIIESCVNCWACEPLCPSKAIYEAKPHFLIDPNKCTECAGDFEDPQCATICPIEGAILNEDGDAMNPPGSLTGIPLQKLAA
;
A
#
# COMPACT_ATOMS: atom_id res chain seq x y z
N MET A 1 11.15 -0.57 -10.18
CA MET A 1 10.57 -0.04 -8.95
C MET A 1 9.08 -0.31 -9.02
N ALA A 2 8.53 -0.93 -7.99
CA ALA A 2 7.13 -1.30 -7.87
C ALA A 2 6.81 -1.47 -6.38
N LEU A 3 5.56 -1.21 -5.99
CA LEU A 3 5.09 -1.47 -4.65
C LEU A 3 4.73 -2.95 -4.45
N GLU A 4 4.75 -3.41 -3.21
CA GLU A 4 4.38 -4.77 -2.79
C GLU A 4 3.27 -4.72 -1.74
N ILE A 5 2.32 -5.66 -1.80
CA ILE A 5 1.36 -5.92 -0.71
C ILE A 5 1.83 -7.17 0.04
N ILE A 6 1.98 -7.07 1.36
CA ILE A 6 2.46 -8.17 2.21
C ILE A 6 1.33 -8.83 3.04
N GLU A 7 1.70 -9.83 3.82
CA GLU A 7 0.81 -10.70 4.61
C GLU A 7 -0.08 -10.01 5.65
N SER A 8 0.20 -8.75 6.01
CA SER A 8 -0.67 -7.96 6.89
C SER A 8 -1.94 -7.47 6.19
N CYS A 9 -2.06 -7.66 4.88
CA CYS A 9 -3.28 -7.35 4.12
C CYS A 9 -4.49 -8.17 4.61
N VAL A 10 -5.62 -7.48 4.81
CA VAL A 10 -6.87 -8.04 5.35
C VAL A 10 -7.95 -8.30 4.30
N ASN A 11 -7.60 -8.27 3.01
CA ASN A 11 -8.53 -8.55 1.90
C ASN A 11 -9.79 -7.65 1.89
N CYS A 12 -9.63 -6.36 2.19
CA CYS A 12 -10.75 -5.40 2.29
C CYS A 12 -11.27 -4.83 0.96
N TRP A 13 -10.65 -5.16 -0.18
CA TRP A 13 -11.00 -4.68 -1.53
C TRP A 13 -10.83 -3.18 -1.80
N ALA A 14 -10.33 -2.39 -0.85
CA ALA A 14 -10.28 -0.93 -1.00
C ALA A 14 -9.29 -0.44 -2.07
N CYS A 15 -8.13 -1.09 -2.21
CA CYS A 15 -7.04 -0.61 -3.06
C CYS A 15 -7.17 -1.00 -4.54
N GLU A 16 -7.77 -2.16 -4.86
CA GLU A 16 -7.91 -2.66 -6.23
C GLU A 16 -8.56 -1.65 -7.19
N PRO A 17 -9.74 -1.06 -6.88
CA PRO A 17 -10.40 -0.14 -7.81
C PRO A 17 -9.67 1.21 -7.97
N LEU A 18 -8.71 1.53 -7.09
CA LEU A 18 -8.00 2.82 -7.11
C LEU A 18 -6.65 2.77 -7.84
N CYS A 19 -6.17 1.58 -8.23
CA CYS A 19 -4.91 1.45 -8.94
C CYS A 19 -5.06 1.90 -10.41
N PRO A 20 -4.47 3.04 -10.84
CA PRO A 20 -4.68 3.58 -12.18
C PRO A 20 -4.14 2.65 -13.27
N SER A 21 -3.04 1.95 -13.01
CA SER A 21 -2.42 1.00 -13.93
C SER A 21 -2.99 -0.42 -13.85
N LYS A 22 -4.00 -0.65 -13.01
CA LYS A 22 -4.63 -1.97 -12.78
C LYS A 22 -3.60 -3.06 -12.45
N ALA A 23 -2.63 -2.71 -11.62
CA ALA A 23 -1.58 -3.60 -11.16
C ALA A 23 -2.02 -4.47 -9.97
N ILE A 24 -3.02 -4.05 -9.19
CA ILE A 24 -3.53 -4.80 -8.03
C ILE A 24 -4.53 -5.87 -8.49
N TYR A 25 -4.40 -7.09 -7.95
CA TYR A 25 -5.31 -8.19 -8.24
C TYR A 25 -5.53 -9.08 -7.01
N GLU A 26 -6.71 -9.71 -6.93
CA GLU A 26 -7.03 -10.70 -5.90
C GLU A 26 -6.14 -11.95 -6.07
N ALA A 27 -5.53 -12.39 -4.97
CA ALA A 27 -4.76 -13.63 -4.91
C ALA A 27 -4.91 -14.26 -3.51
N LYS A 28 -4.26 -15.40 -3.30
CA LYS A 28 -4.21 -16.08 -2.00
C LYS A 28 -2.75 -16.13 -1.51
N PRO A 29 -2.47 -15.83 -0.23
CA PRO A 29 -3.44 -15.57 0.85
C PRO A 29 -4.03 -14.13 0.88
N HIS A 30 -3.45 -13.19 0.14
CA HIS A 30 -3.90 -11.81 0.06
C HIS A 30 -3.75 -11.22 -1.34
N PHE A 31 -4.26 -10.00 -1.56
CA PHE A 31 -4.03 -9.21 -2.77
C PHE A 31 -2.53 -9.06 -3.08
N LEU A 32 -2.18 -9.02 -4.36
CA LEU A 32 -0.82 -8.81 -4.84
C LEU A 32 -0.77 -7.66 -5.85
N ILE A 33 0.44 -7.15 -6.10
CA ILE A 33 0.73 -6.14 -7.12
C ILE A 33 1.56 -6.80 -8.23
N ASP A 34 1.14 -6.64 -9.48
CA ASP A 34 1.94 -7.01 -10.65
C ASP A 34 3.04 -5.96 -10.85
N PRO A 35 4.33 -6.30 -10.62
CA PRO A 35 5.42 -5.33 -10.69
C PRO A 35 5.64 -4.81 -12.11
N ASN A 36 5.17 -5.51 -13.14
CA ASN A 36 5.29 -5.06 -14.53
C ASN A 36 4.25 -3.99 -14.89
N LYS A 37 3.21 -3.83 -14.07
CA LYS A 37 2.15 -2.84 -14.27
C LYS A 37 2.21 -1.70 -13.26
N CYS A 38 2.81 -1.91 -12.10
CA CYS A 38 2.87 -0.88 -11.07
C CYS A 38 3.67 0.32 -11.59
N THR A 39 3.03 1.49 -11.59
CA THR A 39 3.66 2.77 -11.95
C THR A 39 3.95 3.63 -10.73
N GLU A 40 3.72 3.11 -9.52
CA GLU A 40 3.73 3.90 -8.27
C GLU A 40 2.78 5.12 -8.33
N CYS A 41 1.76 5.05 -9.19
CA CYS A 41 0.88 6.15 -9.56
C CYS A 41 1.56 7.35 -10.25
N ALA A 42 2.84 7.22 -10.63
CA ALA A 42 3.58 8.29 -11.29
C ALA A 42 2.88 8.73 -12.59
N GLY A 43 2.59 10.02 -12.69
CA GLY A 43 1.88 10.62 -13.83
C GLY A 43 0.36 10.69 -13.68
N ASP A 44 -0.22 9.95 -12.74
CA ASP A 44 -1.66 9.98 -12.45
C ASP A 44 -1.96 10.71 -11.13
N PHE A 45 -1.16 10.46 -10.09
CA PHE A 45 -1.30 11.04 -8.75
C PHE A 45 0.07 11.35 -8.13
N GLU A 46 0.08 12.22 -7.11
CA GLU A 46 1.30 12.53 -6.33
C GLU A 46 1.67 11.38 -5.39
N ASP A 47 0.66 10.77 -4.74
CA ASP A 47 0.85 9.68 -3.79
C ASP A 47 0.31 8.33 -4.32
N PRO A 48 0.87 7.19 -3.89
CA PRO A 48 0.32 5.87 -4.21
C PRO A 48 -1.06 5.66 -3.59
N GLN A 49 -2.09 5.64 -4.44
CA GLN A 49 -3.49 5.57 -3.99
C GLN A 49 -3.80 4.32 -3.16
N CYS A 50 -3.13 3.20 -3.44
CA CYS A 50 -3.27 1.98 -2.67
C CYS A 50 -2.83 2.15 -1.21
N ALA A 51 -1.74 2.88 -0.94
CA ALA A 51 -1.23 3.12 0.40
C ALA A 51 -2.11 4.12 1.15
N THR A 52 -2.59 5.16 0.46
CA THR A 52 -3.46 6.19 1.03
C THR A 52 -4.81 5.64 1.51
N ILE A 53 -5.35 4.62 0.84
CA ILE A 53 -6.63 4.00 1.23
C ILE A 53 -6.46 2.77 2.12
N CYS A 54 -5.26 2.20 2.23
CA CYS A 54 -5.07 0.95 2.94
C CYS A 54 -5.39 1.12 4.43
N PRO A 55 -6.35 0.35 5.00
CA PRO A 55 -6.72 0.48 6.40
C PRO A 55 -5.68 -0.13 7.37
N ILE A 56 -4.66 -0.79 6.83
CA ILE A 56 -3.57 -1.41 7.59
C ILE A 56 -2.27 -0.69 7.25
N GLU A 57 -1.74 0.03 8.24
CA GLU A 57 -0.41 0.66 8.17
C GLU A 57 0.67 -0.40 7.96
N GLY A 58 1.60 -0.15 7.05
CA GLY A 58 2.70 -1.05 6.75
C GLY A 58 2.35 -2.29 5.92
N ALA A 59 1.12 -2.38 5.38
CA ALA A 59 0.77 -3.47 4.47
C ALA A 59 1.26 -3.28 3.04
N ILE A 60 1.69 -2.07 2.68
CA ILE A 60 2.21 -1.74 1.35
C ILE A 60 3.63 -1.23 1.49
N LEU A 61 4.57 -1.87 0.81
CA LEU A 61 6.00 -1.57 0.88
C LEU A 61 6.51 -1.02 -0.46
N ASN A 62 7.53 -0.17 -0.41
CA ASN A 62 8.35 0.17 -1.58
C ASN A 62 9.43 -0.90 -1.84
N GLU A 63 10.29 -0.66 -2.83
CA GLU A 63 11.37 -1.59 -3.18
C GLU A 63 12.46 -1.75 -2.12
N ASP A 64 12.59 -0.78 -1.22
CA ASP A 64 13.51 -0.84 -0.07
C ASP A 64 12.90 -1.60 1.12
N GLY A 65 11.63 -1.98 1.04
CA GLY A 65 10.88 -2.62 2.13
C GLY A 65 10.29 -1.64 3.14
N ASP A 66 10.33 -0.34 2.86
CA ASP A 66 9.74 0.69 3.71
C ASP A 66 8.23 0.80 3.50
N ALA A 67 7.50 0.98 4.59
CA ALA A 67 6.05 1.16 4.57
C ALA A 67 5.63 2.47 3.88
N MET A 68 4.76 2.37 2.87
CA MET A 68 4.16 3.51 2.18
C MET A 68 3.14 4.26 3.03
N ASN A 69 2.51 3.56 3.99
CA ASN A 69 1.70 4.15 5.05
C ASN A 69 2.28 3.73 6.42
N PRO A 70 3.33 4.39 6.92
CA PRO A 70 4.02 3.98 8.15
C PRO A 70 3.11 4.07 9.38
N PRO A 71 3.44 3.39 10.49
CA PRO A 71 2.64 3.44 11.70
C PRO A 71 2.35 4.87 12.17
N GLY A 72 1.09 5.15 12.50
CA GLY A 72 0.62 6.48 12.92
C GLY A 72 0.23 7.42 11.78
N SER A 73 0.48 7.07 10.52
CA SER A 73 0.09 7.89 9.36
C SER A 73 -1.42 8.05 9.21
N LEU A 74 -2.22 7.04 9.56
CA LEU A 74 -3.70 7.09 9.50
C LEU A 74 -4.32 7.88 10.65
N THR A 75 -3.64 7.95 11.80
CA THR A 75 -4.16 8.57 13.02
C THR A 75 -3.55 9.94 13.31
N GLY A 76 -2.47 10.30 12.61
CA GLY A 76 -1.65 11.48 12.91
C GLY A 76 -0.88 11.37 14.23
N ILE A 77 -0.79 10.16 14.80
CA ILE A 77 -0.05 9.92 16.04
C ILE A 77 1.45 9.80 15.70
N PRO A 78 2.32 10.63 16.30
CA PRO A 78 3.76 10.50 16.08
C PRO A 78 4.28 9.11 16.46
N LEU A 79 5.18 8.55 15.66
CA LEU A 79 5.78 7.22 15.87
C LEU A 79 6.32 7.02 17.30
N GLN A 80 6.91 8.07 17.88
CA GLN A 80 7.45 8.05 19.24
C GLN A 80 6.40 7.73 20.31
N LYS A 81 5.11 7.95 20.02
CA LYS A 81 3.98 7.66 20.92
C LYS A 81 3.35 6.29 20.70
N LEU A 82 3.67 5.60 19.60
CA LEU A 82 3.17 4.25 19.32
C LEU A 82 4.01 3.15 19.98
N ALA A 83 5.27 3.46 20.31
CA ALA A 83 6.19 2.52 20.97
C ALA A 83 6.06 2.49 22.52
N ALA A 84 5.03 3.13 23.07
CA ALA A 84 4.80 3.29 24.51
C ALA A 84 3.75 2.31 25.05
#